data_AF-A0A5E4JVH1-F1
#
_entry.id   AF-A0A5E4JVH1-F1
#
_cell.length_a   1.000
_cell.length_b   1.000
_cell.length_c   1.000
_cell.angle_alpha   90.00
_cell.angle_beta   90.00
_cell.angle_gamma   90.00
#
_symmetry.space_group_name_H-M   'P 1'
#
loop_
_entity.id
_entity.type
_entity.pdbx_description
1 polymer ?
#
loop_
_entity_poly.entity_id
_entity_poly.type
_entity_poly.pdbx_seq_one_letter_code
_entity_poly.pdbx_strand_id
1 'polypeptide(L)'
;MVEFNPDGSLKLPAFMAKARSENEERMRCQRCLKVRRELVSFTAPKKCLLHLTLSEALTDNRFVETIYNYFKDRASVPSKLRKIDEKHFEVEIGTDFRRCTGCLSLINEYGEFLDGNLIEEKGCCTFKVGNFDS
;
A
#
# COMPACT_ATOMS: atom_id res chain seq x y z
N MET A 1 25.01 19.36 -2.59
CA MET A 1 25.39 19.62 -1.19
C MET A 1 24.31 19.00 -0.33
N VAL A 2 24.66 18.11 0.59
CA VAL A 2 23.69 17.42 1.44
C VAL A 2 23.51 18.24 2.70
N GLU A 3 22.31 18.72 2.97
CA GLU A 3 22.01 19.49 4.19
C GLU A 3 21.57 18.55 5.31
N PHE A 4 22.00 18.85 6.53
CA PHE A 4 21.65 18.11 7.74
C PHE A 4 20.81 18.98 8.66
N ASN A 5 19.89 18.35 9.38
CA ASN A 5 19.17 18.94 10.49
C ASN A 5 20.11 19.12 11.71
N PRO A 6 19.73 19.93 12.71
CA PRO A 6 20.52 20.15 13.91
C PRO A 6 20.82 18.88 14.73
N ASP A 7 20.00 17.84 14.55
CA ASP A 7 20.14 16.52 15.18
C ASP A 7 21.03 15.55 14.37
N GLY A 8 21.63 16.02 13.27
CA GLY A 8 22.49 15.22 12.39
C GLY A 8 21.74 14.33 11.39
N SER A 9 20.41 14.39 11.35
CA SER A 9 19.62 13.70 10.33
C SER A 9 19.70 14.40 8.98
N LEU A 10 19.60 13.66 7.88
CA LEU A 10 19.57 14.21 6.53
C LEU A 10 18.31 15.07 6.33
N LYS A 11 18.46 16.33 5.91
CA LYS A 11 17.31 17.12 5.48
C LYS A 11 16.69 16.46 4.27
N LEU A 12 15.39 16.16 4.37
CA LEU A 12 14.62 15.71 3.22
C LEU A 12 14.57 16.84 2.18
N PRO A 13 14.75 16.53 0.89
CA PRO A 13 14.50 17.50 -0.16
C PRO A 13 13.12 18.13 -0.01
N ALA A 14 13.01 19.44 -0.23
CA ALA A 14 11.78 20.20 0.04
C ALA A 14 10.53 19.61 -0.62
N PHE A 15 10.66 19.03 -1.82
CA PHE A 15 9.56 18.36 -2.52
C PHE A 15 9.08 17.08 -1.79
N MET A 16 9.99 16.31 -1.18
CA MET A 16 9.63 15.11 -0.41
C MET A 16 9.00 15.49 0.93
N ALA A 17 9.52 16.54 1.57
CA ALA A 17 8.95 17.05 2.81
C ALA A 17 7.49 17.53 2.59
N LYS A 18 7.25 18.26 1.49
CA LYS A 18 5.91 18.72 1.13
C LYS A 18 4.95 17.56 0.86
N ALA A 19 5.34 16.60 0.02
CA ALA A 19 4.51 15.44 -0.31
C ALA A 19 4.17 14.60 0.93
N ARG A 20 5.09 14.50 1.89
CA ARG A 20 4.84 13.83 3.17
C ARG A 20 3.78 14.57 3.98
N SER A 21 3.91 15.89 4.15
CA SER A 21 2.90 16.68 4.87
C SER A 21 1.53 16.65 4.21
N GLU A 22 1.46 16.71 2.87
CA GLU A 22 0.20 16.58 2.13
C GLU A 22 -0.45 15.20 2.35
N ASN A 23 0.32 14.12 2.35
CA ASN A 23 -0.20 12.79 2.63
C ASN A 23 -0.62 12.61 4.10
N GLU A 24 0.11 13.21 5.05
CA GLU A 24 -0.28 13.22 6.47
C GLU A 24 -1.60 13.97 6.68
N GLU A 25 -1.80 15.10 5.99
CA GLU A 25 -3.05 15.85 6.01
C GLU A 25 -4.20 15.05 5.37
N ARG A 26 -3.96 14.39 4.23
CA ARG A 26 -4.94 13.49 3.61
C ARG A 26 -5.37 12.37 4.56
N MET A 27 -4.41 11.76 5.25
CA MET A 27 -4.68 10.70 6.23
C MET A 27 -5.48 11.17 7.45
N ARG A 28 -5.51 12.47 7.76
CA ARG A 28 -6.36 13.03 8.82
C ARG A 28 -7.74 13.42 8.30
N CYS A 29 -7.78 14.13 7.18
CA CYS A 29 -8.98 14.86 6.76
C CYS A 29 -9.79 14.18 5.65
N GLN A 30 -9.19 13.28 4.87
CA GLN A 30 -9.81 12.71 3.68
C GLN A 30 -10.08 11.22 3.82
N ARG A 31 -11.05 10.72 3.07
CA ARG A 31 -11.33 9.28 2.98
C ARG A 31 -10.31 8.63 2.05
N CYS A 32 -9.16 8.23 2.58
CA CYS A 32 -8.09 7.63 1.80
C CYS A 32 -7.50 6.39 2.48
N LEU A 33 -6.88 5.55 1.65
CA LEU A 33 -6.16 4.36 2.09
C LEU A 33 -4.68 4.53 1.73
N LYS A 34 -3.82 4.33 2.71
CA LYS A 34 -2.39 4.20 2.50
C LYS A 34 -2.03 2.73 2.34
N VAL A 35 -1.26 2.41 1.30
CA VAL A 35 -0.80 1.05 1.02
C VAL A 35 0.71 1.01 0.91
N ARG A 36 1.34 0.09 1.65
CA ARG A 36 2.78 -0.19 1.54
C ARG A 36 2.98 -1.68 1.23
N ARG A 37 3.78 -1.97 0.19
CA ARG A 37 4.06 -3.34 -0.25
C ARG A 37 5.39 -3.83 0.29
N GLU A 38 5.40 -4.99 0.93
CA GLU A 38 6.61 -5.62 1.45
C GLU A 38 6.74 -7.05 0.92
N LEU A 39 7.97 -7.53 0.76
CA LEU A 39 8.22 -8.91 0.41
C LEU A 39 8.64 -9.66 1.68
N VAL A 40 7.81 -10.58 2.13
CA VAL A 40 8.00 -11.28 3.41
C VAL A 40 8.56 -12.70 3.25
N SER A 41 8.45 -13.29 2.05
CA SER A 41 9.14 -14.54 1.72
C SER A 41 9.75 -14.48 0.33
N PHE A 42 11.03 -14.83 0.25
CA PHE A 42 11.77 -15.03 -1.00
C PHE A 42 11.74 -16.51 -1.47
N THR A 43 11.29 -17.42 -0.61
CA THR A 43 11.14 -18.86 -0.89
C THR A 43 9.81 -19.12 -1.58
N ALA A 44 9.79 -19.99 -2.60
CA ALA A 44 8.60 -20.27 -3.40
C ALA A 44 7.52 -21.06 -2.62
N PRO A 45 6.21 -20.71 -2.77
CA PRO A 45 5.72 -19.50 -3.43
C PRO A 45 6.10 -18.28 -2.59
N LYS A 46 6.65 -17.27 -3.27
CA LYS A 46 7.08 -16.05 -2.61
C LYS A 46 5.85 -15.34 -2.05
N LYS A 47 6.03 -14.50 -1.02
CA LYS A 47 4.91 -13.88 -0.32
C LYS A 47 5.08 -12.38 -0.27
N CYS A 48 4.08 -11.65 -0.74
CA CYS A 48 3.98 -10.21 -0.61
C CYS A 48 2.99 -9.88 0.51
N LEU A 49 3.36 -8.91 1.34
CA LEU A 49 2.52 -8.37 2.41
C LEU A 49 2.12 -6.95 2.02
N LEU A 50 0.82 -6.69 2.01
CA LEU A 50 0.27 -5.35 1.86
C LEU A 50 -0.10 -4.82 3.23
N HIS A 51 0.59 -3.76 3.66
CA HIS A 51 0.21 -2.99 4.84
C HIS A 51 -0.79 -1.93 4.41
N LEU A 52 -1.99 -2.02 4.95
CA LEU A 52 -3.12 -1.13 4.68
C LEU A 52 -3.33 -0.24 5.91
N THR A 53 -3.35 1.07 5.73
CA THR A 53 -3.64 2.04 6.78
C THR A 53 -4.78 2.95 6.33
N LEU A 54 -5.89 2.90 7.07
CA LEU A 54 -7.05 3.74 6.84
C LEU A 54 -6.83 5.13 7.43
N SER A 55 -7.33 6.14 6.73
CA SER A 55 -7.37 7.50 7.27
C SER A 55 -8.26 7.61 8.50
N GLU A 56 -8.04 8.64 9.31
CA GLU A 56 -8.85 8.94 10.49
C GLU A 56 -10.30 9.22 10.10
N ALA A 57 -10.51 9.89 8.96
CA ALA A 57 -11.83 10.22 8.40
C ALA A 57 -12.67 9.00 7.97
N LEU A 58 -12.07 7.80 7.82
CA LEU A 58 -12.80 6.57 7.50
C LEU A 58 -13.32 5.87 8.76
N THR A 59 -14.56 6.13 9.15
CA THR A 59 -15.17 5.49 10.33
C THR A 59 -15.60 4.04 10.10
N ASP A 60 -15.97 3.69 8.87
CA ASP A 60 -16.35 2.32 8.47
C ASP A 60 -15.18 1.62 7.77
N ASN A 61 -14.75 0.47 8.33
CA ASN A 61 -13.67 -0.36 7.80
C ASN A 61 -14.16 -1.68 7.18
N ARG A 62 -15.49 -1.93 7.14
CA ARG A 62 -16.06 -3.19 6.61
C ARG A 62 -15.77 -3.40 5.13
N PHE A 63 -15.54 -2.32 4.39
CA PHE A 63 -15.16 -2.38 2.99
C PHE A 63 -13.83 -3.13 2.77
N VAL A 64 -12.92 -3.09 3.75
CA VAL A 64 -11.62 -3.79 3.67
C VAL A 64 -11.84 -5.29 3.56
N GLU A 65 -12.64 -5.85 4.47
CA GLU A 65 -12.98 -7.27 4.46
C GLU A 65 -13.82 -7.64 3.23
N THR A 66 -14.74 -6.77 2.83
CA THR A 66 -15.62 -7.01 1.67
C THR A 66 -14.82 -7.13 0.37
N ILE A 67 -13.94 -6.16 0.10
CA ILE A 67 -13.08 -6.14 -1.08
C ILE A 67 -12.07 -7.29 -1.02
N TYR A 68 -11.49 -7.57 0.15
CA TYR A 68 -10.60 -8.71 0.31
C TYR A 68 -11.30 -10.04 0.01
N ASN A 69 -12.52 -10.27 0.50
CA ASN A 69 -13.26 -11.49 0.27
C ASN A 69 -13.58 -11.67 -1.23
N TYR A 70 -14.00 -10.59 -1.89
CA TYR A 70 -14.22 -10.58 -3.34
C TYR A 70 -12.95 -10.93 -4.13
N PHE A 71 -11.81 -10.38 -3.73
CA PHE A 71 -10.51 -10.75 -4.29
C PHE A 71 -10.16 -12.22 -4.03
N LYS A 72 -10.35 -12.70 -2.79
CA LYS A 72 -9.99 -14.04 -2.35
C LYS A 72 -10.74 -15.12 -3.13
N ASP A 73 -12.03 -14.91 -3.42
CA ASP A 73 -12.86 -15.84 -4.19
C ASP A 73 -12.36 -16.03 -5.64
N ARG A 74 -11.58 -15.07 -6.14
CA ARG A 74 -10.99 -15.08 -7.50
C ARG A 74 -9.50 -15.38 -7.50
N ALA A 75 -8.87 -15.36 -6.33
CA ALA A 75 -7.43 -15.52 -6.21
C ALA A 75 -7.04 -16.98 -6.45
N SER A 76 -6.14 -17.22 -7.42
CA SER A 76 -5.55 -18.53 -7.67
C SER A 76 -4.41 -18.89 -6.70
N VAL A 77 -4.10 -17.98 -5.77
CA VAL A 77 -2.96 -18.04 -4.85
C VAL A 77 -3.44 -17.97 -3.41
N PRO A 78 -2.74 -18.62 -2.45
CA PRO A 78 -3.09 -18.51 -1.04
C PRO A 78 -2.96 -17.05 -0.61
N SER A 79 -4.00 -16.51 0.02
CA SER A 79 -3.99 -15.17 0.60
C SER A 79 -4.62 -15.17 1.98
N LYS A 80 -4.21 -14.21 2.81
CA LYS A 80 -4.70 -14.07 4.19
C LYS A 80 -4.80 -12.59 4.56
N LEU A 81 -5.99 -12.19 5.02
CA LEU A 81 -6.19 -10.90 5.69
C LEU A 81 -5.94 -11.06 7.19
N ARG A 82 -5.25 -10.10 7.79
CA ARG A 82 -5.05 -9.95 9.22
C ARG A 82 -5.44 -8.54 9.63
N LYS A 83 -6.43 -8.42 10.51
CA LYS A 83 -6.77 -7.14 11.16
C LYS A 83 -5.82 -6.94 12.34
N ILE A 84 -5.03 -5.86 12.31
CA ILE A 84 -4.17 -5.47 13.44
C ILE A 84 -5.02 -4.66 14.43
N ASP A 85 -5.73 -3.67 13.92
CA ASP A 85 -6.68 -2.85 14.67
C ASP A 85 -7.78 -2.30 13.73
N GLU A 86 -8.50 -1.27 14.15
CA GLU A 86 -9.60 -0.70 13.36
C GLU A 86 -9.16 0.08 12.11
N LYS A 87 -7.89 0.52 12.06
CA LYS A 87 -7.31 1.33 10.99
C LYS A 87 -6.18 0.62 10.26
N HIS A 88 -5.58 -0.41 10.86
CA HIS A 88 -4.44 -1.12 10.32
C HIS A 88 -4.80 -2.57 9.97
N PHE A 89 -4.51 -2.93 8.73
CA PHE A 89 -4.75 -4.26 8.19
C PHE A 89 -3.52 -4.72 7.41
N GLU A 90 -3.38 -6.04 7.32
CA GLU A 90 -2.35 -6.67 6.53
C GLU A 90 -2.95 -7.73 5.61
N VAL A 91 -2.56 -7.72 4.34
CA VAL A 91 -2.94 -8.77 3.39
C VAL A 91 -1.70 -9.48 2.90
N GLU A 92 -1.51 -10.72 3.33
CA GLU A 92 -0.50 -11.61 2.78
C GLU A 92 -1.06 -12.25 1.51
N ILE A 93 -0.29 -12.18 0.42
CA ILE A 93 -0.63 -12.77 -0.89
C ILE A 93 0.56 -13.61 -1.34
N GLY A 94 0.33 -14.91 -1.51
CA GLY A 94 1.26 -15.79 -2.21
C GLY A 94 1.37 -15.35 -3.68
N THR A 95 2.57 -15.37 -4.24
CA THR A 95 2.82 -14.88 -5.59
C THR A 95 3.81 -15.76 -6.34
N ASP A 96 3.42 -16.09 -7.57
CA ASP A 96 4.29 -16.65 -8.58
C ASP A 96 4.85 -15.47 -9.39
N PHE A 97 6.09 -15.12 -9.09
CA PHE A 97 6.73 -13.82 -9.32
C PHE A 97 6.80 -13.23 -10.73
N ARG A 98 6.05 -13.74 -11.71
CA ARG A 98 6.02 -13.15 -13.06
C ARG A 98 5.51 -11.71 -13.02
N ARG A 99 4.52 -11.39 -12.20
CA ARG A 99 3.98 -10.02 -11.98
C ARG A 99 3.31 -9.99 -10.59
N CYS A 100 3.53 -8.97 -9.74
CA CYS A 100 2.78 -8.76 -8.46
C CYS A 100 1.28 -8.44 -8.78
N THR A 101 0.60 -9.25 -9.62
CA THR A 101 -0.76 -9.04 -10.18
C THR A 101 -1.83 -9.12 -9.12
N GLY A 102 -1.73 -10.07 -8.19
CA GLY A 102 -2.68 -10.16 -7.07
C GLY A 102 -2.64 -8.89 -6.21
N CYS A 103 -1.44 -8.40 -5.91
CA CYS A 103 -1.28 -7.16 -5.15
C CYS A 103 -1.82 -5.94 -5.92
N LEU A 104 -1.52 -5.84 -7.22
CA LEU A 104 -2.01 -4.74 -8.05
C LEU A 104 -3.54 -4.76 -8.20
N SER A 105 -4.11 -5.95 -8.43
CA SER A 105 -5.56 -6.12 -8.54
C SER A 105 -6.25 -5.66 -7.27
N LEU A 106 -5.79 -6.13 -6.10
CA LEU A 106 -6.40 -5.76 -4.83
C LEU A 106 -6.26 -4.26 -4.54
N ILE A 107 -5.12 -3.65 -4.87
CA ILE A 107 -4.91 -2.20 -4.71
C ILE A 107 -5.82 -1.41 -5.64
N ASN A 108 -6.01 -1.86 -6.88
CA ASN A 108 -6.91 -1.22 -7.83
C ASN A 108 -8.36 -1.26 -7.34
N GLU A 109 -8.83 -2.38 -6.82
CA GLU A 109 -10.20 -2.51 -6.27
C GLU A 109 -10.41 -1.55 -5.09
N TYR A 110 -9.40 -1.39 -4.21
CA TYR A 110 -9.44 -0.36 -3.18
C TYR A 110 -9.44 1.06 -3.76
N GLY A 111 -8.65 1.29 -4.80
CA GLY A 111 -8.60 2.56 -5.52
C GLY A 111 -9.96 2.92 -6.11
N GLU A 112 -10.63 1.98 -6.78
CA GLU A 112 -11.96 2.16 -7.35
C GLU A 112 -13.00 2.48 -6.26
N PHE A 113 -12.97 1.77 -5.13
CA PHE A 113 -13.87 2.04 -4.01
C PHE A 113 -13.65 3.43 -3.37
N LEU A 114 -12.44 3.96 -3.43
CA LEU A 114 -12.05 5.23 -2.83
C LEU A 114 -11.94 6.37 -3.86
N ASP A 115 -12.51 6.21 -5.06
CA ASP A 115 -12.47 7.21 -6.14
C ASP A 115 -11.04 7.65 -6.49
N GLY A 116 -10.09 6.71 -6.45
CA GLY A 116 -8.66 6.95 -6.69
C GLY A 116 -7.92 7.57 -5.50
N ASN A 117 -8.57 7.77 -4.35
CA ASN A 117 -7.95 8.37 -3.16
C ASN A 117 -7.08 7.38 -2.39
N LEU A 118 -5.98 6.98 -3.02
CA LEU A 118 -5.03 6.00 -2.51
C LEU A 118 -3.63 6.62 -2.41
N ILE A 119 -2.90 6.26 -1.36
CA ILE A 119 -1.52 6.71 -1.11
C ILE A 119 -0.62 5.48 -1.17
N GLU A 120 0.05 5.27 -2.32
CA GLU A 120 1.00 4.17 -2.48
C GLU A 120 2.40 4.56 -2.01
N GLU A 121 2.90 3.88 -0.98
CA GLU A 121 4.31 3.95 -0.63
C GLU A 121 5.10 2.88 -1.37
N LYS A 122 6.16 3.33 -2.07
CA LYS A 122 7.14 2.43 -2.69
C LYS A 122 7.80 1.59 -1.61
N GLY A 123 7.47 0.30 -1.56
CA GLY A 123 8.15 -0.66 -0.70
C GLY A 123 9.04 -1.63 -1.49
N CYS A 124 9.35 -2.79 -0.89
CA CYS A 124 10.34 -3.72 -1.44
C CYS A 124 9.78 -4.60 -2.59
N CYS A 125 8.46 -4.83 -2.71
CA CYS A 125 7.86 -5.26 -4.00
C CYS A 125 7.59 -4.00 -4.83
N THR A 126 8.63 -3.45 -5.46
CA THR A 126 8.46 -2.42 -6.50
C THR A 126 8.57 -3.08 -7.86
N PHE A 127 7.43 -3.22 -8.54
CA PHE A 127 7.44 -3.42 -9.99
C PHE A 127 7.74 -2.04 -10.61
N LYS A 128 8.89 -1.89 -11.29
CA LYS A 128 9.01 -0.81 -12.26
C LYS A 128 8.11 -1.20 -13.43
N VAL A 129 6.96 -0.55 -13.55
CA VAL A 129 6.35 -0.41 -14.88
C VAL A 129 7.43 0.31 -15.68
N GLY A 130 8.08 -0.40 -16.61
CA GLY A 130 8.97 0.27 -17.54
C GLY A 130 8.16 1.36 -18.21
N ASN A 131 8.54 2.62 -18.02
CA ASN A 131 8.18 3.65 -18.98
C ASN A 131 8.67 3.13 -20.32
N PHE A 132 7.74 2.71 -21.17
CA PHE A 132 7.97 2.68 -22.60
C PHE A 132 7.89 4.15 -23.02
N ASP A 133 8.98 4.89 -22.75
CA ASP A 133 9.28 6.10 -23.51
C ASP A 133 9.59 5.62 -24.92
N SER A 134 8.71 5.96 -25.85
CA SER A 134 8.88 5.74 -27.29
C SER A 134 9.81 6.80 -27.88
#